data_AF-A0AAP0Q048-F1
#
_entry.id   AF-A0AAP0Q048-F1
#
_cell.length_a   1.000
_cell.length_b   1.000
_cell.length_c   1.000
_cell.angle_alpha   90.00
_cell.angle_beta   90.00
_cell.angle_gamma   90.00
#
_symmetry.space_group_name_H-M   'P 1'
#
loop_
_entity.id
_entity.type
_entity.pdbx_description
1 polymer ?
#
loop_
_entity_poly.entity_id
_entity_poly.type
_entity_poly.pdbx_seq_one_letter_code
_entity_poly.pdbx_strand_id
1 'polypeptide(L)' 'MVPLTLIKGADAKGAVCLDGTLSDYHLHPGFGSGANSWLIQLEVRVSQLPN' A
#
# COMPACT_ATOMS: atom_id res chain seq x y z
N MET A 1 10.22 1.21 12.89
CA MET A 1 9.85 0.53 11.63
C MET A 1 8.33 0.58 11.51
N VAL A 2 7.79 0.90 10.33
CA VAL A 2 6.33 0.90 10.08
C VAL A 2 5.94 -0.49 9.57
N PRO A 3 4.99 -1.20 10.20
CA PRO A 3 4.63 -2.55 9.80
C PRO A 3 3.94 -2.58 8.43
N LEU A 4 4.11 -3.69 7.72
CA LEU A 4 3.33 -4.04 6.53
C LEU A 4 1.99 -4.59 6.97
N THR A 5 0.89 -4.13 6.37
CA THR A 5 -0.46 -4.65 6.63
C THR A 5 -1.07 -5.20 5.36
N LEU A 6 -1.32 -6.50 5.32
CA LEU A 6 -2.03 -7.16 4.22
C LEU A 6 -3.52 -6.80 4.23
N ILE A 7 -4.08 -6.55 3.05
CA ILE A 7 -5.51 -6.30 2.88
C ILE A 7 -6.25 -7.65 2.86
N LYS A 8 -6.84 -8.00 4.00
CA LYS A 8 -7.61 -9.24 4.14
C LYS A 8 -8.86 -9.21 3.25
N GLY A 9 -9.10 -10.31 2.52
CA GLY A 9 -10.25 -10.46 1.62
C GLY A 9 -10.14 -9.68 0.31
N ALA A 10 -8.95 -9.18 -0.04
CA ALA A 10 -8.73 -8.47 -1.30
C ALA A 10 -8.87 -9.40 -2.52
N ASP A 11 -8.49 -10.66 -2.35
CA ASP A 11 -8.68 -11.76 -3.30
C ASP A 11 -10.16 -11.96 -3.69
N ALA A 12 -11.07 -11.94 -2.72
CA ALA A 12 -12.51 -12.07 -2.97
C ALA A 12 -13.07 -10.93 -3.83
N LYS A 13 -12.35 -9.81 -3.94
CA LYS A 13 -12.70 -8.64 -4.77
C LYS A 13 -11.84 -8.52 -6.03
N GLY A 14 -10.93 -9.46 -6.29
CA GLY A 14 -9.97 -9.39 -7.39
C GLY A 14 -8.90 -8.30 -7.25
N ALA A 15 -8.73 -7.73 -6.05
CA ALA A 15 -7.73 -6.70 -5.77
C ALA A 15 -6.40 -7.36 -5.33
N VAL A 16 -5.67 -7.91 -6.30
CA VAL A 16 -4.41 -8.64 -6.09
C VAL A 16 -3.28 -8.02 -6.89
N CYS A 17 -2.04 -8.34 -6.50
CA CYS A 17 -0.83 -8.01 -7.25
C CYS A 17 -0.77 -8.79 -8.58
N LEU A 18 0.17 -8.42 -9.45
CA LEU A 18 0.37 -9.10 -10.75
C LEU A 18 0.71 -10.59 -10.63
N ASP A 19 1.29 -11.01 -9.50
CA ASP A 19 1.61 -12.41 -9.18
C ASP A 19 0.49 -13.14 -8.42
N GLY A 20 -0.66 -12.48 -8.19
CA GLY A 20 -1.80 -13.05 -7.48
C GLY A 20 -1.71 -12.98 -5.95
N THR A 21 -0.64 -12.42 -5.39
CA THR A 21 -0.55 -12.19 -3.93
C THR A 21 -1.47 -11.07 -3.46
N LEU A 22 -1.79 -11.04 -2.17
CA LEU A 22 -2.61 -9.99 -1.57
C LEU A 22 -1.86 -8.66 -1.58
N SER A 23 -2.56 -7.58 -1.95
CA SER A 23 -2.06 -6.22 -1.76
C SER A 23 -1.88 -5.87 -0.29
N ASP A 24 -1.00 -4.90 -0.03
CA ASP A 24 -0.65 -4.42 1.30
C ASP A 24 -0.53 -2.89 1.35
N TYR A 25 -0.30 -2.37 2.56
CA TYR A 25 0.08 -0.99 2.79
C TYR A 25 0.92 -0.84 4.06
N HIS A 26 1.65 0.27 4.14
CA HIS A 26 2.25 0.77 5.36
C HIS A 26 1.43 1.94 5.91
N LEU A 27 1.05 1.88 7.19
CA LEU A 27 0.32 2.96 7.85
C LEU A 27 1.14 3.54 9.00
N HIS A 28 1.50 4.80 8.86
CA HIS A 28 2.03 5.61 9.93
C HIS A 28 0.98 6.64 10.36
N PRO A 29 0.40 6.54 11.56
CA PRO A 29 -0.59 7.51 12.03
C PRO A 29 -0.01 8.92 12.07
N GLY A 30 -0.80 9.89 11.61
CA GLY A 30 -0.48 11.31 11.78
C GLY A 30 -0.59 11.74 13.24
N PHE A 31 0.05 12.85 13.59
CA PHE A 31 -0.02 13.46 14.92
C PHE A 31 -0.11 14.99 14.82
N GLY A 32 -0.56 15.64 15.89
CA GLY A 32 -0.72 17.10 15.92
C GLY A 32 -1.64 17.60 14.80
N SER A 33 -1.18 18.57 14.02
CA SER A 33 -1.92 19.12 12.87
C SER A 33 -2.17 18.11 11.74
N GLY A 34 -1.43 17.00 11.70
CA GLY A 34 -1.59 15.95 10.71
C GLY A 34 -2.56 14.83 11.09
N ALA A 35 -3.15 14.83 12.29
CA ALA A 35 -3.93 13.70 12.80
C ALA A 35 -5.19 13.36 11.97
N ASN A 36 -5.76 14.35 11.26
CA ASN A 36 -6.94 14.19 10.41
C ASN A 36 -6.63 14.41 8.91
N SER A 37 -5.35 14.39 8.54
CA SER A 37 -4.88 14.62 7.19
C SER A 37 -4.30 13.34 6.62
N TRP A 38 -4.68 13.00 5.38
CA TRP A 38 -4.23 11.79 4.70
C TRP A 38 -3.17 12.12 3.65
N LEU A 39 -2.07 11.37 3.66
CA LEU A 39 -1.07 11.36 2.59
C LEU A 39 -1.03 9.94 2.02
N ILE A 40 -1.23 9.82 0.71
CA ILE A 40 -1.19 8.54 0.00
C ILE A 40 0.03 8.56 -0.90
N GLN A 41 0.96 7.62 -0.67
CA GLN A 41 2.13 7.41 -1.51
C GLN A 41 1.97 6.10 -2.27
N LEU A 42 2.04 6.17 -3.59
CA LEU A 42 2.02 5.00 -4.46
C LEU A 42 3.45 4.67 -4.86
N GLU A 43 3.95 3.52 -4.41
CA GLU A 43 5.28 3.05 -4.81
C GLU A 43 5.24 2.54 -6.24
N VAL A 44 6.20 2.99 -7.05
CA VAL A 44 6.41 2.50 -8.40
C VAL A 44 7.84 2.02 -8.51
N ARG A 45 8.02 0.78 -8.94
CA ARG A 45 9.35 0.24 -9.27
C ARG A 45 9.77 0.72 -10.65
N VAL A 46 10.58 1.78 -10.68
CA VAL A 46 11.15 2.35 -11.91
C VAL A 46 12.15 1.39 -12.59
N SER A 47 12.73 0.43 -11.85
CA SER A 47 13.66 -0.56 -12.41
C SER A 47 13.03 -1.63 -13.30
N GLN A 48 11.70 -1.61 -13.50
CA GLN A 48 10.98 -2.54 -14.38
C GLN A 48 10.36 -1.85 -15.62
N LEU A 49 10.69 -0.58 -15.88
CA LEU A 49 10.30 0.05 -17.13
C LEU A 49 11.13 -0.58 -18.27
N PRO A 50 10.51 -1.22 -19.28
CA PRO A 50 11.22 -1.52 -20.51
C PRO A 50 11.63 -0.17 -21.13
N ASN A 51 12.87 -0.09 -21.62
CA ASN A 51 13.35 1.05 -22.39
C ASN A 51 12.36 1.46 -23.48
#